data_AF-A0A1E4F2B2-F1
#
_entry.id   AF-A0A1E4F2B2-F1
#
_cell.length_a   1.000
_cell.length_b   1.000
_cell.length_c   1.000
_cell.angle_alpha   90.00
_cell.angle_beta   90.00
_cell.angle_gamma   90.00
#
_symmetry.space_group_name_H-M   'P 1'
#
loop_
_entity.id
_entity.type
_entity.pdbx_description
1 polymer ?
#
loop_
_entity_poly.entity_id
_entity_poly.type
_entity_poly.pdbx_seq_one_letter_code
_entity_poly.pdbx_strand_id
1 'polypeptide(L)'
;MSELKEYFRSYASHGKWANELLYETIDQVSDEDYDRVLIPRIRSIHQMLNHVIIMDELWLGELRQDPPRTDIKSGNQILYEDRAEMREARQRIDDELIACIDALEGDYPTSVVQYEDQGFHWPIWLEFAHVFRHQIHHRGQIATMVCNLGFEPPKLDPMYTPPYLNQIPVLAQLSQVEAKSA
;
A
#
# COMPACT_ATOMS: atom_id res chain seq x y z
N MET A 1 2.22 10.16 -20.10
CA MET A 1 2.84 9.22 -19.17
C MET A 1 2.71 7.83 -19.80
N SER A 2 3.59 6.86 -19.58
CA SER A 2 3.35 5.51 -20.13
C SER A 2 2.12 4.89 -19.45
N GLU A 3 1.37 4.05 -20.17
CA GLU A 3 0.19 3.35 -19.61
C GLU A 3 0.55 2.53 -18.35
N LEU A 4 1.75 1.94 -18.33
CA LEU A 4 2.23 1.18 -17.18
C LEU A 4 2.53 2.08 -15.96
N LYS A 5 2.99 3.33 -16.16
CA LYS A 5 3.22 4.27 -15.06
C LYS A 5 1.89 4.78 -14.53
N GLU A 6 0.94 5.06 -15.40
CA GLU A 6 -0.46 5.36 -15.03
C GLU A 6 -1.10 4.21 -14.25
N TYR A 7 -0.85 2.96 -14.66
CA TYR A 7 -1.30 1.77 -13.96
C TYR A 7 -0.76 1.75 -12.52
N PHE A 8 0.55 1.82 -12.29
CA PHE A 8 1.08 1.82 -10.93
C PHE A 8 0.67 3.07 -10.12
N ARG A 9 0.59 4.23 -10.77
CA ARG A 9 0.11 5.46 -10.12
C ARG A 9 -1.32 5.29 -9.60
N SER A 10 -2.19 4.62 -10.36
CA SER A 10 -3.56 4.34 -9.93
C SER A 10 -3.61 3.38 -8.75
N TYR A 11 -2.76 2.34 -8.73
CA TYR A 11 -2.62 1.44 -7.57
C TYR A 11 -2.11 2.17 -6.32
N ALA A 12 -1.15 3.08 -6.46
CA ALA A 12 -0.62 3.85 -5.34
C ALA A 12 -1.68 4.80 -4.77
N SER A 13 -2.38 5.54 -5.63
CA SER A 13 -3.46 6.46 -5.22
C SER A 13 -4.64 5.72 -4.57
N HIS A 14 -5.06 4.59 -5.16
CA HIS A 14 -6.07 3.71 -4.55
C HIS A 14 -5.58 3.15 -3.22
N GLY A 15 -4.34 2.68 -3.16
CA GLY A 15 -3.72 2.14 -1.96
C GLY A 15 -3.75 3.12 -0.81
N LYS A 16 -3.35 4.37 -1.04
CA LYS A 16 -3.40 5.45 -0.07
C LYS A 16 -4.83 5.67 0.47
N TRP A 17 -5.80 5.83 -0.42
CA TRP A 17 -7.21 6.02 -0.03
C TRP A 17 -7.77 4.82 0.75
N ALA A 18 -7.50 3.61 0.27
CA ALA A 18 -7.98 2.39 0.89
C ALA A 18 -7.34 2.14 2.26
N ASN A 19 -6.08 2.55 2.46
CA ASN A 19 -5.44 2.55 3.76
C ASN A 19 -6.17 3.53 4.70
N GLU A 20 -6.38 4.78 4.31
CA GLU A 20 -7.10 5.76 5.15
C GLU A 20 -8.47 5.25 5.58
N LEU A 21 -9.28 4.74 4.64
CA LEU A 21 -10.60 4.21 4.95
C LEU A 21 -10.54 3.00 5.90
N LEU A 22 -9.54 2.14 5.77
CA LEU A 22 -9.35 1.02 6.69
C LEU A 22 -8.93 1.51 8.09
N TYR A 23 -8.04 2.49 8.18
CA TYR A 23 -7.61 3.07 9.45
C TYR A 23 -8.77 3.76 10.19
N GLU A 24 -9.68 4.44 9.47
CA GLU A 24 -10.91 5.00 10.07
C GLU A 24 -11.79 3.95 10.76
N THR A 25 -11.85 2.71 10.24
CA THR A 25 -12.54 1.61 10.92
C THR A 25 -11.72 1.06 12.09
N ILE A 26 -10.40 0.92 11.92
CA ILE A 26 -9.50 0.39 12.96
C ILE A 26 -9.42 1.31 14.18
N ASP A 27 -9.52 2.62 14.00
CA ASP A 27 -9.52 3.61 15.08
C ASP A 27 -10.72 3.45 16.05
N GLN A 28 -11.76 2.72 15.64
CA GLN A 28 -12.91 2.40 16.49
C GLN A 28 -12.74 1.08 17.26
N VAL A 29 -11.72 0.28 16.93
CA VAL A 29 -11.43 -1.01 17.59
C VAL A 29 -10.77 -0.76 18.94
N SER A 30 -11.28 -1.42 19.98
CA SER A 30 -10.71 -1.37 21.33
C SER A 30 -9.24 -1.81 21.36
N ASP A 31 -8.45 -1.31 22.32
CA ASP A 31 -7.04 -1.73 22.45
C ASP A 31 -6.90 -3.24 22.69
N GLU A 32 -7.80 -3.81 23.49
CA GLU A 32 -7.82 -5.26 23.72
C GLU A 32 -8.02 -6.04 22.41
N ASP A 33 -8.98 -5.63 21.57
CA ASP A 33 -9.26 -6.32 20.31
C ASP A 33 -8.18 -6.10 19.25
N TYR A 34 -7.56 -4.93 19.25
CA TYR A 34 -6.50 -4.55 18.33
C TYR A 34 -5.23 -5.41 18.52
N ASP A 35 -4.91 -5.73 19.77
CA ASP A 35 -3.77 -6.58 20.14
C ASP A 35 -4.11 -8.07 20.18
N ARG A 36 -5.40 -8.42 20.15
CA ARG A 36 -5.86 -9.81 20.20
C ARG A 36 -5.61 -10.55 18.89
N VAL A 37 -5.21 -11.81 19.01
CA VAL A 37 -5.20 -12.76 17.89
C VAL A 37 -6.63 -13.22 17.60
N LEU A 38 -7.24 -12.67 16.55
CA LEU A 38 -8.65 -12.90 16.21
C LEU A 38 -8.89 -14.15 15.36
N ILE A 39 -7.94 -14.48 14.49
CA ILE A 39 -8.01 -15.66 13.63
C ILE A 39 -6.80 -16.54 13.94
N PRO A 40 -6.99 -17.82 14.33
CA PRO A 40 -5.88 -18.70 14.67
C PRO A 40 -4.83 -18.74 13.56
N ARG A 41 -3.55 -18.57 13.95
CA ARG A 41 -2.38 -18.53 13.05
C ARG A 41 -2.30 -17.29 12.15
N ILE A 42 -3.20 -16.32 12.31
CA ILE A 42 -3.03 -14.96 11.80
C ILE A 42 -2.70 -14.06 12.98
N ARG A 43 -1.74 -13.15 12.81
CA ARG A 43 -1.29 -12.20 13.85
C ARG A 43 -2.42 -11.23 14.24
N SER A 44 -2.23 -10.46 15.31
CA SER A 44 -3.17 -9.39 15.70
C SER A 44 -3.22 -8.27 14.65
N ILE A 45 -4.22 -7.37 14.74
CA ILE A 45 -4.32 -6.22 13.83
C ILE A 45 -3.04 -5.36 13.95
N HIS A 46 -2.59 -5.10 15.18
CA HIS A 46 -1.35 -4.36 15.46
C HIS A 46 -0.11 -4.94 14.76
N GLN A 47 0.10 -6.24 14.95
CA GLN A 47 1.21 -6.97 14.37
C GLN A 47 1.14 -7.02 12.83
N MET A 48 -0.07 -7.13 12.28
CA MET A 48 -0.29 -7.14 10.83
C MET A 48 0.01 -5.79 10.19
N LEU A 49 -0.42 -4.69 10.81
CA LEU A 49 -0.12 -3.34 10.31
C LEU A 49 1.37 -3.03 10.37
N ASN A 50 2.03 -3.38 11.49
CA ASN A 50 3.49 -3.27 11.61
C ASN A 50 4.21 -4.08 10.53
N HIS A 51 3.76 -5.30 10.25
CA HIS A 51 4.34 -6.10 9.17
C HIS A 51 4.26 -5.42 7.81
N VAL A 52 3.09 -4.89 7.45
CA VAL A 52 2.91 -4.22 6.15
C VAL A 52 3.84 -3.00 6.05
N ILE A 53 3.93 -2.20 7.12
CA ILE A 53 4.86 -1.06 7.17
C ILE A 53 6.31 -1.52 7.04
N ILE A 54 6.72 -2.57 7.76
CA ILE A 54 8.09 -3.10 7.68
C ILE A 54 8.43 -3.52 6.25
N MET A 55 7.56 -4.28 5.61
CA MET A 55 7.81 -4.77 4.25
C MET A 55 7.89 -3.61 3.26
N ASP A 56 6.98 -2.64 3.36
CA ASP A 56 7.01 -1.47 2.47
C ASP A 56 8.23 -0.58 2.72
N GLU A 57 8.66 -0.36 3.96
CA GLU A 57 9.89 0.38 4.29
C GLU A 57 11.13 -0.26 3.65
N LEU A 58 11.23 -1.59 3.73
CA LEU A 58 12.32 -2.34 3.12
C LEU A 58 12.29 -2.20 1.60
N TRP A 59 11.16 -2.52 0.96
CA TRP A 59 11.04 -2.48 -0.50
C TRP A 59 11.12 -1.08 -1.08
N LEU A 60 10.68 -0.06 -0.34
CA LEU A 60 10.86 1.32 -0.73
C LEU A 60 12.34 1.73 -0.67
N GLY A 61 13.08 1.26 0.34
CA GLY A 61 14.54 1.38 0.37
C GLY A 61 15.19 0.75 -0.86
N GLU A 62 14.76 -0.46 -1.24
CA GLU A 62 15.24 -1.13 -2.47
C GLU A 62 14.90 -0.33 -3.73
N LEU A 63 13.66 0.16 -3.86
CA LEU A 63 13.23 1.00 -4.99
C LEU A 63 14.06 2.29 -5.12
N ARG A 64 14.47 2.87 -3.99
CA ARG A 64 15.31 4.07 -3.94
C ARG A 64 16.81 3.78 -4.00
N GLN A 65 17.20 2.51 -3.86
CA GLN A 65 18.59 2.08 -3.70
C GLN A 65 19.26 2.76 -2.50
N ASP A 66 18.51 2.89 -1.41
CA ASP A 66 19.01 3.40 -0.12
C ASP A 66 19.90 2.37 0.57
N PRO A 67 20.77 2.79 1.53
CA PRO A 67 21.46 1.85 2.39
C PRO A 67 20.49 0.91 3.13
N PRO A 68 20.81 -0.40 3.26
CA PRO A 68 19.94 -1.36 3.92
C PRO A 68 19.55 -0.95 5.35
N ARG A 69 18.27 -1.12 5.70
CA ARG A 69 17.73 -0.86 7.03
C ARG A 69 18.18 -1.92 8.03
N THR A 70 19.35 -1.70 8.62
CA THR A 70 19.94 -2.63 9.59
C THR A 70 19.20 -2.69 10.93
N ASP A 71 18.33 -1.74 11.24
CA ASP A 71 17.50 -1.70 12.45
C ASP A 71 16.29 -2.65 12.37
N ILE A 72 15.87 -3.05 11.16
CA ILE A 72 14.78 -4.00 10.94
C ILE A 72 15.36 -5.41 10.90
N LYS A 73 15.00 -6.25 11.88
CA LYS A 73 15.54 -7.61 12.01
C LYS A 73 14.57 -8.71 11.58
N SER A 74 13.28 -8.39 11.50
CA SER A 74 12.24 -9.36 11.16
C SER A 74 10.99 -8.65 10.63
N GLY A 75 10.29 -9.28 9.69
CA GLY A 75 8.93 -8.87 9.30
C GLY A 75 7.87 -9.08 10.39
N ASN A 76 8.23 -9.66 11.54
CA ASN A 76 7.37 -9.80 12.72
C ASN A 76 7.70 -8.80 13.83
N GLN A 77 8.66 -7.90 13.61
CA GLN A 77 9.02 -6.87 14.57
C GLN A 77 7.86 -5.88 14.76
N ILE A 78 7.81 -5.23 15.93
CA ILE A 78 6.97 -4.04 16.15
C ILE A 78 7.89 -2.83 16.01
N LEU A 79 7.66 -2.02 14.99
CA LEU A 79 8.35 -0.74 14.80
C LEU A 79 7.61 0.40 15.47
N TYR A 80 6.28 0.33 15.48
CA TYR A 80 5.40 1.36 16.02
C TYR A 80 4.45 0.71 17.03
N GLU A 81 4.66 1.02 18.31
CA GLU A 81 3.77 0.61 19.39
C GLU A 81 2.51 1.49 19.42
N ASP A 82 2.66 2.78 19.13
CA ASP A 82 1.56 3.74 19.11
C ASP A 82 0.80 3.75 17.78
N ARG A 83 -0.54 3.80 17.86
CA ARG A 83 -1.41 3.75 16.67
C ARG A 83 -1.29 5.01 15.80
N ALA A 84 -1.12 6.18 16.42
CA ALA A 84 -1.00 7.43 15.68
C ALA A 84 0.33 7.47 14.93
N GLU A 85 1.45 7.10 15.58
CA GLU A 85 2.76 7.00 14.93
C GLU A 85 2.73 6.00 13.76
N MET A 86 2.06 4.86 13.95
CA MET A 86 1.89 3.85 12.89
C MET A 86 1.05 4.39 11.72
N ARG A 87 -0.01 5.16 11.98
CA ARG A 87 -0.83 5.80 10.93
C ARG A 87 -0.04 6.87 10.17
N GLU A 88 0.73 7.68 10.88
CA GLU A 88 1.62 8.68 10.26
C GLU A 88 2.68 8.01 9.38
N ALA A 89 3.30 6.92 9.86
CA ALA A 89 4.24 6.14 9.07
C ALA A 89 3.59 5.56 7.81
N ARG A 90 2.37 5.02 7.91
CA ARG A 90 1.61 4.53 6.75
C ARG A 90 1.37 5.64 5.72
N GLN A 91 0.92 6.80 6.16
CA GLN A 91 0.65 7.96 5.30
C GLN A 91 1.90 8.42 4.55
N ARG A 92 3.02 8.51 5.27
CA ARG A 92 4.32 8.87 4.70
C ARG A 92 4.75 7.87 3.64
N ILE A 93 4.70 6.57 3.93
CA ILE A 93 5.10 5.53 2.95
C ILE A 93 4.21 5.58 1.71
N ASP A 94 2.90 5.81 1.87
CA ASP A 94 1.99 5.95 0.74
C ASP A 94 2.34 7.14 -0.16
N ASP A 95 2.74 8.28 0.43
CA ASP A 95 3.25 9.44 -0.31
C ASP A 95 4.60 9.17 -0.99
N GLU A 96 5.50 8.46 -0.32
CA GLU A 96 6.81 8.13 -0.87
C GLU A 96 6.70 7.12 -2.04
N LEU A 97 5.82 6.13 -1.96
CA LEU A 97 5.52 5.21 -3.08
C LEU A 97 4.99 5.96 -4.31
N ILE A 98 4.09 6.90 -4.07
CA ILE A 98 3.57 7.81 -5.11
C ILE A 98 4.73 8.60 -5.74
N ALA A 99 5.60 9.19 -4.91
CA ALA A 99 6.74 9.98 -5.38
C ALA A 99 7.74 9.13 -6.19
N CYS A 100 8.02 7.89 -5.77
CA CYS A 100 8.86 6.96 -6.51
C CYS A 100 8.29 6.67 -7.90
N ILE A 101 6.98 6.46 -8.02
CA ILE A 101 6.33 6.25 -9.32
C ILE A 101 6.41 7.53 -10.17
N ASP A 102 6.12 8.69 -9.59
CA ASP A 102 6.18 9.98 -10.28
C ASP A 102 7.59 10.32 -10.79
N ALA A 103 8.63 9.88 -10.08
CA ALA A 103 10.03 10.05 -10.47
C ALA A 103 10.50 9.08 -11.58
N LEU A 104 9.70 8.09 -11.99
CA LEU A 104 10.07 7.18 -13.08
C LEU A 104 10.15 7.95 -14.41
N GLU A 105 11.32 7.95 -15.02
CA GLU A 105 11.60 8.59 -16.32
C GLU A 105 12.12 7.57 -17.34
N GLY A 106 12.09 7.94 -18.63
CA GLY A 106 12.64 7.12 -19.70
C GLY A 106 11.99 5.75 -19.86
N ASP A 107 12.80 4.76 -20.27
CA ASP A 107 12.39 3.36 -20.42
C ASP A 107 12.55 2.59 -19.10
N TYR A 108 11.87 3.05 -18.05
CA TYR A 108 11.89 2.36 -16.76
C TYR A 108 11.42 0.88 -16.80
N PRO A 109 10.61 0.38 -17.76
CA PRO A 109 10.29 -1.05 -17.83
C PRO A 109 11.52 -1.97 -17.96
N THR A 110 12.64 -1.47 -18.47
CA THR A 110 13.92 -2.20 -18.54
C THR A 110 14.85 -1.91 -17.35
N SER A 111 14.47 -1.00 -16.46
CA SER A 111 15.23 -0.67 -15.26
C SER A 111 15.07 -1.75 -14.18
N VAL A 112 16.09 -1.89 -13.34
CA VAL A 112 16.16 -2.92 -12.31
C VAL A 112 16.45 -2.31 -10.93
N VAL A 113 15.88 -2.93 -9.92
CA VAL A 113 16.27 -2.83 -8.51
C VAL A 113 17.43 -3.81 -8.29
N GLN A 114 18.50 -3.34 -7.68
CA GLN A 114 19.63 -4.20 -7.31
C GLN A 114 19.44 -4.66 -5.87
N TYR A 115 19.31 -5.97 -5.67
CA TYR A 115 19.35 -6.57 -4.34
C TYR A 115 20.79 -6.97 -4.05
N GLU A 116 21.63 -6.01 -3.65
CA GLU A 116 23.08 -6.20 -3.50
C GLU A 116 23.41 -7.38 -2.57
N ASP A 117 22.75 -7.46 -1.42
CA ASP A 117 22.95 -8.53 -0.42
C ASP A 117 22.58 -9.93 -0.96
N GLN A 118 21.74 -10.00 -1.98
CA GLN A 118 21.21 -11.26 -2.54
C GLN A 118 21.81 -11.57 -3.92
N GLY A 119 22.59 -10.66 -4.49
CA GLY A 119 23.34 -10.87 -5.73
C GLY A 119 22.47 -11.03 -6.98
N PHE A 120 21.26 -10.46 -7.00
CA PHE A 120 20.39 -10.49 -8.19
C PHE A 120 19.77 -9.12 -8.50
N HIS A 121 19.29 -9.00 -9.73
CA HIS A 121 18.55 -7.83 -10.22
C HIS A 121 17.09 -8.19 -10.44
N TRP A 122 16.20 -7.25 -10.10
CA TRP A 122 14.77 -7.44 -10.20
C TRP A 122 14.14 -6.30 -11.01
N PRO A 123 13.30 -6.57 -12.02
CA PRO A 123 12.68 -5.50 -12.80
C PRO A 123 11.84 -4.56 -11.92
N ILE A 124 12.04 -3.25 -12.06
CA ILE A 124 11.40 -2.25 -11.17
C ILE A 124 9.87 -2.32 -11.22
N TRP A 125 9.30 -2.62 -12.39
CA TRP A 125 7.85 -2.78 -12.55
C TRP A 125 7.32 -4.03 -11.84
N LEU A 126 8.12 -5.10 -11.76
CA LEU A 126 7.75 -6.28 -10.97
C LEU A 126 7.83 -5.96 -9.48
N GLU A 127 8.74 -5.08 -9.06
CA GLU A 127 8.82 -4.65 -7.67
C GLU A 127 7.59 -3.87 -7.24
N PHE A 128 7.17 -2.87 -8.02
CA PHE A 128 5.90 -2.18 -7.74
C PHE A 128 4.71 -3.14 -7.72
N ALA A 129 4.64 -4.08 -8.67
CA ALA A 129 3.58 -5.08 -8.68
C ALA A 129 3.61 -5.98 -7.43
N HIS A 130 4.79 -6.33 -6.94
CA HIS A 130 4.99 -7.12 -5.73
C HIS A 130 4.52 -6.36 -4.49
N VAL A 131 4.98 -5.12 -4.30
CA VAL A 131 4.58 -4.23 -3.20
C VAL A 131 3.05 -4.12 -3.13
N PHE A 132 2.39 -3.74 -4.23
CA PHE A 132 0.94 -3.53 -4.20
C PHE A 132 0.14 -4.82 -4.00
N ARG A 133 0.61 -5.97 -4.52
CA ARG A 133 -0.05 -7.27 -4.28
C ARG A 133 0.04 -7.68 -2.82
N HIS A 134 1.19 -7.47 -2.18
CA HIS A 134 1.38 -7.73 -0.76
C HIS A 134 0.49 -6.85 0.10
N GLN A 135 0.43 -5.54 -0.18
CA GLN A 135 -0.48 -4.62 0.49
C GLN A 135 -1.94 -5.06 0.37
N ILE A 136 -2.42 -5.37 -0.85
CA ILE A 136 -3.81 -5.81 -1.07
C ILE A 136 -4.11 -7.10 -0.31
N HIS A 137 -3.19 -8.06 -0.33
CA HIS A 137 -3.33 -9.33 0.38
C HIS A 137 -3.55 -9.12 1.89
N HIS A 138 -2.69 -8.32 2.53
CA HIS A 138 -2.78 -8.09 3.97
C HIS A 138 -3.89 -7.12 4.36
N ARG A 139 -4.21 -6.13 3.51
CA ARG A 139 -5.39 -5.27 3.70
C ARG A 139 -6.68 -6.10 3.74
N GLY A 140 -6.80 -7.10 2.86
CA GLY A 140 -7.93 -8.04 2.88
C GLY A 140 -8.01 -8.88 4.16
N GLN A 141 -6.86 -9.33 4.68
CA GLN A 141 -6.82 -10.04 5.97
C GLN A 141 -7.27 -9.15 7.13
N ILE A 142 -6.77 -7.91 7.20
CA ILE A 142 -7.12 -6.96 8.25
C ILE A 142 -8.59 -6.56 8.15
N ALA A 143 -9.11 -6.29 6.95
CA ALA A 143 -10.53 -6.02 6.75
C ALA A 143 -11.41 -7.19 7.25
N THR A 144 -10.97 -8.43 7.01
CA THR A 144 -11.66 -9.63 7.54
C THR A 144 -11.66 -9.69 9.07
N MET A 145 -10.55 -9.29 9.72
CA MET A 145 -10.46 -9.21 11.18
C MET A 145 -11.41 -8.17 11.75
N VAL A 146 -11.46 -6.99 11.13
CA VAL A 146 -12.36 -5.89 11.52
C VAL A 146 -13.83 -6.33 11.39
N CYS A 147 -14.20 -7.06 10.33
CA CYS A 147 -15.52 -7.69 10.22
C CYS A 147 -15.81 -8.69 11.34
N ASN A 148 -14.81 -9.49 11.73
CA ASN A 148 -14.97 -10.50 12.79
C ASN A 148 -15.32 -9.85 14.14
N LEU A 149 -14.83 -8.64 14.37
CA LEU A 149 -15.16 -7.81 15.53
C LEU A 149 -16.53 -7.13 15.46
N GLY A 150 -17.29 -7.33 14.37
CA GLY A 150 -18.64 -6.80 14.19
C GLY A 150 -18.71 -5.41 13.56
N PHE A 151 -17.60 -4.86 13.08
CA PHE A 151 -17.59 -3.61 12.31
C PHE A 151 -17.97 -3.87 10.85
N GLU A 152 -18.57 -2.88 10.21
CA GLU A 152 -18.85 -2.94 8.76
C GLU A 152 -17.52 -2.88 7.99
N PRO A 153 -17.25 -3.79 7.02
CA PRO A 153 -16.05 -3.73 6.21
C PRO A 153 -15.99 -2.42 5.41
N PRO A 154 -14.83 -1.76 5.37
CA PRO A 154 -14.63 -0.68 4.42
C PRO A 154 -14.78 -1.21 2.99
N LYS A 155 -15.42 -0.43 2.12
CA LYS A 155 -15.59 -0.77 0.71
C LYS A 155 -14.31 -0.48 -0.07
N LEU A 156 -13.34 -1.38 0.02
CA LEU A 156 -11.98 -1.18 -0.49
C LEU A 156 -11.82 -1.40 -2.01
N ASP A 157 -12.86 -1.78 -2.73
CA ASP A 157 -12.77 -2.02 -4.18
C ASP A 157 -12.47 -0.71 -4.93
N PRO A 158 -11.56 -0.72 -5.94
CA PRO A 158 -11.24 0.47 -6.73
C PRO A 158 -12.45 1.18 -7.35
N MET A 159 -13.56 0.48 -7.61
CA MET A 159 -14.80 1.05 -8.13
C MET A 159 -15.48 2.02 -7.15
N TYR A 160 -15.14 1.99 -5.87
CA TYR A 160 -15.62 2.95 -4.86
C TYR A 160 -14.67 4.13 -4.65
N THR A 161 -13.49 4.13 -5.29
CA THR A 161 -12.52 5.22 -5.16
C THR A 161 -13.12 6.51 -5.71
N PRO A 162 -13.06 7.63 -4.97
CA PRO A 162 -13.53 8.91 -5.48
C PRO A 162 -12.95 9.24 -6.87
N PRO A 163 -13.78 9.72 -7.82
CA PRO A 163 -13.35 9.95 -9.21
C PRO A 163 -12.13 10.87 -9.35
N TYR A 164 -11.94 11.81 -8.42
CA TYR A 164 -10.80 12.75 -8.43
C TYR A 164 -9.44 12.12 -8.05
N LEU A 165 -9.44 10.93 -7.45
CA LEU A 165 -8.21 10.17 -7.16
C LEU A 165 -7.81 9.26 -8.33
N ASN A 166 -8.77 8.93 -9.18
CA ASN A 166 -8.57 8.22 -10.44
C ASN A 166 -8.41 9.24 -11.58
N GLN A 167 -7.39 10.10 -11.50
CA GLN A 167 -6.98 10.98 -12.61
C GLN A 167 -6.29 10.18 -13.73
N ILE A 168 -6.86 9.02 -14.08
CA ILE A 168 -6.42 8.22 -15.21
C ILE A 168 -6.91 8.97 -16.45
N PRO A 169 -6.02 9.43 -17.34
CA PRO A 169 -6.39 10.25 -18.49
C PRO A 169 -7.51 9.64 -19.35
N VAL A 170 -7.58 8.30 -19.43
CA VAL A 170 -8.64 7.59 -20.15
C VAL A 170 -10.04 7.83 -19.56
N LEU A 171 -10.19 7.92 -18.23
CA LEU A 171 -11.47 8.19 -17.58
C LEU A 171 -11.92 9.65 -17.78
N ALA A 172 -10.96 10.58 -17.82
CA ALA A 172 -11.21 11.97 -18.17
C ALA A 172 -11.64 12.13 -19.65
N GLN A 173 -11.14 11.26 -20.55
CA GLN A 173 -11.56 11.25 -21.94
C GLN A 173 -12.97 10.65 -22.12
N LEU A 174 -13.31 9.58 -21.38
CA LEU A 174 -14.64 8.94 -21.46
C LEU A 174 -15.75 9.85 -20.93
N SER A 175 -15.53 10.54 -19.82
CA SER A 175 -16.49 11.52 -19.27
C SER A 175 -16.76 12.71 -20.21
N GLN A 176 -15.79 13.09 -21.05
CA GLN A 176 -15.99 14.10 -22.10
C GLN A 176 -16.78 13.59 -23.32
N VAL A 177 -16.78 12.27 -23.57
CA VAL A 177 -17.58 11.65 -24.65
C VAL A 177 -19.05 11.59 -24.25
N GLU A 178 -19.33 11.22 -22.99
CA GLU A 178 -20.70 11.19 -22.45
C GLU A 178 -21.33 12.59 -22.40
N ALA A 179 -20.56 13.62 -22.03
CA ALA A 179 -21.03 15.00 -22.01
C ALA A 179 -21.29 15.61 -23.41
N LYS A 180 -20.74 15.04 -24.48
CA LYS A 180 -20.96 15.47 -25.87
C LYS A 180 -22.08 14.71 -26.58
N SER A 181 -22.61 13.67 -25.95
CA SER A 181 -23.68 12.82 -26.49
C SER A 181 -25.04 13.04 -25.79
N ALA A 182 -25.10 13.97 -24.85
CA ALA A 182 -26.30 14.52 -24.21
C ALA A 182 -26.61 15.92 -24.75
#